data_AF-A0A3L6SW52-F1
#
_entry.id   AF-A0A3L6SW52-F1
#
_cell.length_a   1.000
_cell.length_b   1.000
_cell.length_c   1.000
_cell.angle_alpha   90.00
_cell.angle_beta   90.00
_cell.angle_gamma   90.00
#
_symmetry.space_group_name_H-M   'P 1'
#
loop_
_entity.id
_entity.type
_entity.pdbx_description
1 polymer ?
#
loop_
_entity_poly.entity_id
_entity_poly.type
_entity_poly.pdbx_seq_one_letter_code
_entity_poly.pdbx_strand_id
1 'polypeptide(L)'
;MYVLVTPLAESPERVKKAGTGLFFHEELVRVGSTLTVSFSAAGVPAILPHDVAEKVPFGNLTARDVVTRFNIAPGSTMAAQVGDTLRACQARAGGGGEWHACAASLEDMVRAAMRTLGNAAAAAGRVWVAVSAVPRAGLPLQPYAVGAVAPLDGDHHVACHDEPYPYAVFRCHKIGLSMTRAYAVSLRGLRGGQEVTMAVICHLDTSDWNPAYPAFEMLHTKPGDSSVCHFMPYANLLFGVKAASTMASF
;
A
#
# COMPACT_ATOMS: atom_id res chain seq x y z
N MET A 1 -3.83 21.63 26.46
CA MET A 1 -4.53 21.63 25.16
C MET A 1 -4.00 20.45 24.37
N TYR A 2 -4.70 19.31 24.40
CA TYR A 2 -4.34 18.14 23.60
C TYR A 2 -4.83 18.40 22.18
N VAL A 3 -3.90 18.56 21.23
CA VAL A 3 -4.22 18.57 19.81
C VAL A 3 -4.45 17.12 19.42
N LEU A 4 -5.71 16.72 19.30
CA LEU A 4 -6.11 15.48 18.63
C LEU A 4 -5.65 15.59 17.18
N VAL A 5 -4.55 14.93 16.84
CA VAL A 5 -4.14 14.76 15.45
C VAL A 5 -5.01 13.66 14.88
N THR A 6 -6.05 14.03 14.13
CA THR A 6 -6.82 13.09 13.32
C THR A 6 -5.94 12.60 12.18
N PRO A 7 -5.70 11.28 12.03
CA PRO A 7 -5.17 10.73 10.79
C PRO A 7 -6.13 11.11 9.66
N LEU A 8 -5.59 11.59 8.54
CA LEU A 8 -6.39 11.90 7.36
C LEU A 8 -7.15 10.64 6.93
N ALA A 9 -8.46 10.64 7.17
CA ALA A 9 -9.35 9.64 6.62
C ALA A 9 -9.19 9.62 5.09
N GLU A 10 -8.97 8.43 4.53
CA GLU A 10 -9.05 8.25 3.09
C GLU A 10 -10.48 8.56 2.63
N SER A 11 -10.60 9.23 1.48
CA SER A 11 -11.89 9.65 0.97
C SER A 11 -12.80 8.44 0.67
N PRO A 12 -14.13 8.54 0.86
CA PRO A 12 -15.08 7.46 0.58
C PRO A 12 -15.02 6.90 -0.85
N GLU A 13 -14.49 7.67 -1.82
CA GLU A 13 -14.23 7.19 -3.19
C GLU A 13 -13.05 6.22 -3.30
N ARG A 14 -12.03 6.30 -2.42
CA ARG A 14 -10.94 5.31 -2.34
C ARG A 14 -11.46 3.93 -1.94
N VAL A 15 -12.46 3.90 -1.04
CA VAL A 15 -13.17 2.67 -0.62
C VAL A 15 -13.92 2.02 -1.77
N LYS A 16 -14.49 2.82 -2.69
CA LYS A 16 -15.15 2.30 -3.90
C LYS A 16 -14.18 1.72 -4.93
N LYS A 17 -12.88 2.05 -4.87
CA LYS A 17 -11.84 1.55 -5.78
C LYS A 17 -11.14 0.30 -5.26
N ALA A 18 -11.05 0.13 -3.93
CA ALA A 18 -10.65 -1.11 -3.31
C ALA A 18 -11.65 -2.22 -3.72
N GLY A 19 -11.16 -3.28 -4.35
CA GLY A 19 -12.01 -4.40 -4.73
C GLY A 19 -12.72 -4.96 -3.50
N THR A 20 -13.97 -5.42 -3.68
CA THR A 20 -14.70 -6.13 -2.62
C THR A 20 -13.83 -7.27 -2.11
N GLY A 21 -13.72 -7.42 -0.78
CA GLY A 21 -12.92 -8.48 -0.15
C GLY A 21 -11.40 -8.23 -0.17
N LEU A 22 -10.94 -6.99 -0.37
CA LEU A 22 -9.52 -6.65 -0.35
C LEU A 22 -8.89 -6.87 1.04
N PHE A 23 -9.63 -6.56 2.11
CA PHE A 23 -9.22 -6.80 3.50
C PHE A 23 -9.72 -8.16 4.00
N PHE A 24 -8.92 -8.85 4.79
CA PHE A 24 -9.23 -10.16 5.35
C PHE A 24 -8.40 -10.44 6.61
N HIS A 25 -8.78 -11.46 7.38
CA HIS A 25 -8.02 -11.90 8.57
C HIS A 25 -6.85 -12.82 8.20
N GLU A 26 -5.76 -12.76 8.97
CA GLU A 26 -4.53 -13.54 8.71
C GLU A 26 -4.77 -15.05 8.68
N GLU A 27 -5.77 -15.56 9.38
CA GLU A 27 -6.19 -16.98 9.34
C GLU A 27 -6.53 -17.49 7.93
N LEU A 28 -6.89 -16.60 7.02
CA LEU A 28 -7.15 -16.93 5.61
C LEU A 28 -5.88 -17.00 4.76
N VAL A 29 -4.72 -16.58 5.28
CA VAL A 29 -3.39 -16.79 4.66
C VAL A 29 -2.92 -18.24 4.90
N ARG A 30 -3.71 -19.20 4.42
CA ARG A 30 -3.46 -20.63 4.60
C ARG A 30 -3.89 -21.40 3.37
N VAL A 31 -3.09 -22.39 2.98
CA VAL A 31 -3.42 -23.28 1.86
C VAL A 31 -4.78 -23.94 2.08
N GLY A 32 -5.63 -23.89 1.04
CA GLY A 32 -7.00 -24.40 1.06
C GLY A 32 -8.05 -23.40 1.55
N SER A 33 -7.67 -22.27 2.15
CA SER A 33 -8.60 -21.19 2.45
C SER A 33 -9.20 -20.61 1.16
N THR A 34 -10.41 -20.06 1.25
CA THR A 34 -11.11 -19.44 0.12
C THR A 34 -11.54 -18.02 0.47
N LEU A 35 -11.22 -17.07 -0.41
CA LEU A 35 -11.55 -15.65 -0.28
C LEU A 35 -12.42 -15.21 -1.46
N THR A 36 -13.52 -14.53 -1.21
CA THR A 36 -14.31 -13.91 -2.29
C THR A 36 -13.84 -12.47 -2.46
N VAL A 37 -13.08 -12.23 -3.52
CA VAL A 37 -12.41 -10.95 -3.75
C VAL A 37 -12.54 -10.53 -5.22
N SER A 38 -12.48 -9.24 -5.50
CA SER A 38 -12.23 -8.70 -6.84
C SER A 38 -10.95 -7.88 -6.86
N PHE A 39 -10.32 -7.80 -8.02
CA PHE A 39 -9.16 -6.93 -8.24
C PHE A 39 -9.51 -5.96 -9.36
N SER A 40 -9.62 -4.68 -9.03
CA SER A 40 -10.00 -3.63 -9.98
C SER A 40 -8.97 -3.48 -11.09
N ALA A 41 -9.42 -3.12 -12.29
CA ALA A 41 -8.53 -2.74 -13.38
C ALA A 41 -7.69 -1.52 -12.97
N ALA A 42 -6.40 -1.55 -13.32
CA ALA A 42 -5.47 -0.48 -13.00
C ALA A 42 -5.22 0.44 -14.20
N GLY A 43 -5.46 1.74 -13.98
CA GLY A 43 -4.84 2.78 -14.79
C GLY A 43 -3.36 2.84 -14.45
N VAL A 44 -2.48 2.75 -15.45
CA VAL A 44 -1.04 2.93 -15.25
C VAL A 44 -0.70 4.34 -15.69
N PRO A 45 -0.63 5.32 -14.77
CA PRO A 45 -0.20 6.66 -15.13
C PRO A 45 1.26 6.63 -15.60
N ALA A 46 1.64 7.59 -16.44
CA ALA A 46 3.02 7.69 -16.91
C ALA A 46 3.95 7.95 -15.72
N ILE A 47 5.08 7.27 -15.69
CA ILE A 47 6.14 7.50 -14.71
C ILE A 47 7.03 8.61 -15.27
N LEU A 48 7.20 9.68 -14.50
CA LEU A 48 8.11 10.75 -14.90
C LEU A 48 9.56 10.36 -14.56
N PRO A 49 10.52 10.67 -15.44
CA PRO A 49 11.93 10.65 -15.07
C PRO A 49 12.17 11.52 -13.84
N HIS A 50 13.06 11.07 -12.96
CA HIS A 50 13.34 11.75 -11.68
C HIS A 50 13.71 13.24 -11.85
N ASP A 51 14.56 13.58 -12.82
CA ASP A 51 14.98 14.95 -13.10
C ASP A 51 13.83 15.88 -13.57
N VAL A 52 12.79 15.29 -14.16
CA VAL A 52 11.56 16.00 -14.53
C VAL A 52 10.66 16.16 -13.32
N ALA A 53 10.49 15.09 -12.53
CA ALA A 53 9.64 15.07 -11.34
C ALA A 53 10.12 16.08 -10.27
N GLU A 54 11.43 16.22 -10.08
CA GLU A 54 12.01 17.14 -9.08
C GLU A 54 11.79 18.62 -9.40
N LYS A 55 11.51 18.98 -10.65
CA LYS A 55 11.23 20.37 -11.04
C LYS A 55 9.91 20.89 -10.48
N VAL A 56 9.03 19.99 -10.02
CA VAL A 56 7.68 20.33 -9.55
C VAL A 56 7.36 19.59 -8.23
N PRO A 57 7.99 19.96 -7.11
CA PRO A 57 7.80 19.27 -5.83
C PRO A 57 6.40 19.48 -5.25
N PHE A 58 5.80 18.42 -4.68
CA PHE A 58 4.43 18.45 -4.15
C PHE A 58 4.18 19.54 -3.10
N GLY A 59 5.16 19.86 -2.27
CA GLY A 59 5.03 20.84 -1.19
C GLY A 59 4.67 22.25 -1.67
N ASN A 60 4.91 22.55 -2.95
CA ASN A 60 4.68 23.86 -3.54
C ASN A 60 3.43 23.91 -4.44
N LEU A 61 2.68 22.81 -4.54
CA LEU A 61 1.53 22.70 -5.44
C LEU A 61 0.21 22.78 -4.68
N THR A 62 -0.71 23.60 -5.19
CA THR A 62 -2.12 23.51 -4.83
C THR A 62 -2.85 22.58 -5.79
N ALA A 63 -3.99 22.03 -5.35
CA ALA A 63 -4.86 21.23 -6.23
C ALA A 63 -5.29 22.03 -7.47
N ARG A 64 -5.50 23.35 -7.32
CA ARG A 64 -5.85 24.25 -8.42
C ARG A 64 -4.74 24.35 -9.46
N ASP A 65 -3.48 24.43 -9.04
CA ASP A 65 -2.34 24.51 -9.97
C ASP A 65 -2.27 23.27 -10.84
N VAL A 66 -2.41 22.09 -10.23
CA VAL A 66 -2.37 20.80 -10.94
C VAL A 66 -3.56 20.66 -11.88
N VAL A 67 -4.78 20.94 -11.39
CA VAL A 67 -6.01 20.88 -12.20
C VAL A 67 -5.90 21.79 -13.43
N THR A 68 -5.40 23.01 -13.25
CA THR A 68 -5.22 23.97 -14.34
C THR A 68 -4.13 23.50 -15.31
N ARG A 69 -2.96 23.07 -14.81
CA ARG A 69 -1.80 22.70 -15.63
C ARG A 69 -2.04 21.48 -16.51
N PHE A 70 -2.80 20.51 -16.00
CA PHE A 70 -3.14 19.26 -16.69
C PHE A 70 -4.50 19.31 -17.40
N ASN A 71 -5.14 20.49 -17.44
CA ASN A 71 -6.46 20.68 -18.07
C ASN A 71 -7.51 19.67 -17.57
N ILE A 72 -7.50 19.40 -16.27
CA ILE A 72 -8.47 18.52 -15.61
C ILE A 72 -9.77 19.31 -15.44
N ALA A 73 -10.91 18.71 -15.79
CA ALA A 73 -12.21 19.35 -15.61
C ALA A 73 -12.45 19.72 -14.14
N PRO A 74 -12.66 21.00 -13.80
CA PRO A 74 -12.99 21.41 -12.43
C PRO A 74 -14.25 20.69 -11.93
N GLY A 75 -14.24 20.24 -10.68
CA GLY A 75 -15.37 19.49 -10.09
C GLY A 75 -15.49 18.03 -10.51
N SER A 76 -14.60 17.53 -11.38
CA SER A 76 -14.55 16.10 -11.72
C SER A 76 -14.02 15.25 -10.56
N THR A 77 -14.32 13.94 -10.59
CA THR A 77 -13.72 12.94 -9.68
C THR A 77 -12.19 13.00 -9.68
N MET A 78 -11.57 13.17 -10.86
CA MET A 78 -10.11 13.32 -10.96
C MET A 78 -9.60 14.56 -10.23
N ALA A 79 -10.29 15.70 -10.32
CA ALA A 79 -9.91 16.91 -9.61
C ALA A 79 -10.00 16.74 -8.08
N ALA A 80 -11.04 16.05 -7.59
CA ALA A 80 -11.18 15.73 -6.17
C ALA A 80 -10.05 14.80 -5.68
N GLN A 81 -9.78 13.74 -6.45
CA GLN A 81 -8.71 12.77 -6.21
C GLN A 81 -7.32 13.41 -6.17
N VAL A 82 -7.00 14.31 -7.09
CA VAL A 82 -5.75 15.07 -7.07
C VAL A 82 -5.61 15.90 -5.80
N GLY A 83 -6.69 16.56 -5.37
CA GLY A 83 -6.71 17.31 -4.12
C GLY A 83 -6.51 16.44 -2.89
N ASP A 84 -7.10 15.25 -2.88
CA ASP A 84 -6.92 14.23 -1.83
C ASP A 84 -5.47 13.72 -1.76
N THR A 85 -4.86 13.41 -2.90
CA THR A 85 -3.47 12.97 -3.00
C THR A 85 -2.52 14.05 -2.46
N LEU A 86 -2.68 15.32 -2.88
CA LEU A 86 -1.84 16.40 -2.39
C LEU A 86 -1.97 16.60 -0.87
N ARG A 87 -3.20 16.58 -0.34
CA ARG A 87 -3.42 16.69 1.12
C ARG A 87 -2.73 15.57 1.88
N ALA A 88 -2.86 14.33 1.43
CA ALA A 88 -2.21 13.18 2.05
C ALA A 88 -0.68 13.29 2.00
N CYS A 89 -0.13 13.73 0.86
CA CYS A 89 1.31 13.89 0.67
C CYS A 89 1.92 15.06 1.45
N GLN A 90 1.15 16.13 1.68
CA GLN A 90 1.59 17.32 2.42
C GLN A 90 1.36 17.20 3.92
N ALA A 91 0.58 16.21 4.37
CA ALA A 91 0.36 15.95 5.78
C ALA A 91 1.68 15.63 6.48
N ARG A 92 1.87 16.17 7.68
CA ARG A 92 3.02 15.81 8.52
C ARG A 92 2.85 14.35 8.97
N ALA A 93 3.97 13.61 9.06
CA ALA A 93 3.98 12.30 9.69
C ALA A 93 3.31 12.40 11.08
N GLY A 94 2.36 11.49 11.34
CA GLY A 94 1.73 11.39 12.66
C GLY A 94 2.79 11.14 13.73
N GLY A 95 2.53 11.58 14.97
CA GLY A 95 3.33 11.12 16.10
C GLY A 95 3.15 9.61 16.29
N GLY A 96 4.14 8.91 16.86
CA GLY A 96 4.02 7.48 17.22
C GLY A 96 4.91 6.50 16.43
N GLY A 97 5.84 6.98 15.60
CA GLY A 97 6.79 6.10 14.88
C GLY A 97 6.26 5.56 13.54
N GLU A 98 5.06 5.98 13.13
CA GLU A 98 4.59 5.83 11.76
C GLU A 98 5.36 6.80 10.84
N TRP A 99 5.83 6.27 9.71
CA TRP A 99 6.49 7.07 8.67
C TRP A 99 5.64 7.01 7.42
N HIS A 100 5.43 8.16 6.78
CA HIS A 100 4.94 8.22 5.41
C HIS A 100 5.75 9.21 4.57
N ALA A 101 5.82 8.94 3.28
CA ALA A 101 6.38 9.87 2.31
C ALA A 101 5.67 9.71 0.96
N CYS A 102 5.63 10.78 0.18
CA CYS A 102 5.25 10.70 -1.22
C CYS A 102 6.45 10.82 -2.14
N ALA A 103 6.41 10.09 -3.24
CA ALA A 103 7.42 10.10 -4.30
C ALA A 103 6.75 10.35 -5.65
N ALA A 104 7.29 11.29 -6.42
CA ALA A 104 6.83 11.64 -7.77
C ALA A 104 7.56 10.85 -8.88
N SER A 105 8.52 10.02 -8.49
CA SER A 105 9.36 9.20 -9.38
C SER A 105 9.60 7.83 -8.75
N LEU A 106 9.96 6.84 -9.57
CA LEU A 106 10.34 5.51 -9.05
C LEU A 106 11.63 5.59 -8.23
N GLU A 107 12.58 6.42 -8.64
CA GLU A 107 13.86 6.61 -7.97
C GLU A 107 13.66 7.16 -6.57
N ASP A 108 12.80 8.17 -6.39
CA ASP A 108 12.50 8.71 -5.06
C ASP A 108 11.76 7.72 -4.18
N MET A 109 10.85 6.93 -4.76
CA MET A 109 10.13 5.88 -4.03
C MET A 109 11.11 4.85 -3.50
N VAL A 110 11.99 4.32 -4.35
CA VAL A 110 13.02 3.34 -3.95
C VAL A 110 13.96 3.94 -2.92
N ARG A 111 14.46 5.16 -3.14
CA ARG A 111 15.35 5.83 -2.17
C ARG A 111 14.66 6.05 -0.83
N ALA A 112 13.38 6.44 -0.82
CA ALA A 112 12.61 6.63 0.40
C ALA A 112 12.41 5.31 1.15
N ALA A 113 12.00 4.24 0.46
CA ALA A 113 11.85 2.91 1.05
C ALA A 113 13.18 2.40 1.63
N MET A 114 14.27 2.51 0.87
CA MET A 114 15.62 2.10 1.32
C MET A 114 16.07 2.87 2.56
N ARG A 115 15.86 4.20 2.61
CA ARG A 115 16.20 5.01 3.80
C ARG A 115 15.39 4.59 5.03
N THR A 116 14.10 4.32 4.85
CA THR A 116 13.19 3.96 5.95
C THR A 116 13.46 2.55 6.51
N LEU A 117 13.91 1.63 5.66
CA LEU A 117 14.27 0.26 6.05
C LEU A 117 15.63 0.16 6.81
N GLY A 118 16.35 1.27 6.97
CA GLY A 118 17.63 1.34 7.69
C GLY A 118 18.80 1.67 6.77
N ASN A 119 19.98 1.96 7.33
CA ASN A 119 21.15 2.42 6.58
C ASN A 119 21.41 1.53 5.35
N ALA A 120 21.29 2.12 4.16
CA ALA A 120 21.39 1.44 2.87
C ALA A 120 22.66 0.57 2.74
N ALA A 121 23.75 0.93 3.44
CA ALA A 121 24.98 0.15 3.49
C ALA A 121 24.89 -1.14 4.34
N ALA A 122 24.14 -1.12 5.46
CA ALA A 122 23.96 -2.29 6.32
C ALA A 122 22.84 -3.24 5.80
N ALA A 123 21.91 -2.71 5.02
CA ALA A 123 20.82 -3.46 4.40
C ALA A 123 21.12 -3.91 2.95
N ALA A 124 22.24 -3.46 2.36
CA ALA A 124 22.64 -3.85 1.01
C ALA A 124 22.74 -5.39 0.89
N GLY A 125 22.02 -5.96 -0.09
CA GLY A 125 21.92 -7.41 -0.29
C GLY A 125 20.90 -8.13 0.59
N ARG A 126 20.25 -7.43 1.54
CA ARG A 126 19.19 -7.98 2.40
C ARG A 126 17.80 -7.43 2.09
N VAL A 127 17.70 -6.36 1.29
CA VAL A 127 16.40 -5.81 0.88
C VAL A 127 15.79 -6.68 -0.21
N TRP A 128 14.49 -6.95 -0.07
CA TRP A 128 13.67 -7.57 -1.11
C TRP A 128 12.50 -6.66 -1.48
N VAL A 129 11.95 -6.89 -2.67
CA VAL A 129 10.75 -6.22 -3.17
C VAL A 129 9.77 -7.28 -3.64
N ALA A 130 8.53 -7.18 -3.20
CA ALA A 130 7.42 -8.01 -3.64
C ALA A 130 6.36 -7.14 -4.33
N VAL A 131 5.80 -7.68 -5.41
CA VAL A 131 4.71 -7.07 -6.19
C VAL A 131 3.71 -8.16 -6.55
N SER A 132 2.44 -7.79 -6.65
CA SER A 132 1.40 -8.71 -7.11
C SER A 132 1.48 -8.91 -8.63
N ALA A 133 1.62 -10.16 -9.05
CA ALA A 133 1.56 -10.59 -10.45
C ALA A 133 0.10 -10.78 -10.90
N VAL A 134 -0.67 -9.69 -10.85
CA VAL A 134 -2.08 -9.64 -11.28
C VAL A 134 -2.18 -8.96 -12.65
N PRO A 135 -3.07 -9.40 -13.56
CA PRO A 135 -3.28 -8.70 -14.82
C PRO A 135 -3.69 -7.25 -14.61
N ARG A 136 -3.24 -6.34 -15.48
CA ARG A 136 -3.64 -4.92 -15.44
C ARG A 136 -5.15 -4.74 -15.56
N ALA A 137 -5.83 -5.60 -16.32
CA ALA A 137 -7.28 -5.61 -16.45
C ALA A 137 -8.00 -5.98 -15.14
N GLY A 138 -7.25 -6.37 -14.11
CA GLY A 138 -7.79 -6.87 -12.86
C GLY A 138 -8.24 -8.31 -12.96
N LEU A 139 -9.00 -8.73 -11.96
CA LEU A 139 -9.62 -10.05 -11.88
C LEU A 139 -11.05 -9.88 -11.35
N PRO A 140 -12.02 -10.67 -11.87
CA PRO A 140 -13.42 -10.52 -11.54
C PRO A 140 -13.71 -10.90 -10.08
N LEU A 141 -14.85 -10.41 -9.56
CA LEU A 141 -15.38 -10.84 -8.28
C LEU A 141 -15.78 -12.32 -8.34
N GLN A 142 -15.06 -13.15 -7.61
CA GLN A 142 -15.36 -14.57 -7.46
C GLN A 142 -14.62 -15.15 -6.24
N PRO A 143 -14.94 -16.38 -5.82
CA PRO A 143 -14.12 -17.12 -4.87
C PRO A 143 -12.76 -17.50 -5.49
N TYR A 144 -11.70 -17.23 -4.76
CA TYR A 144 -10.33 -17.66 -5.05
C TYR A 144 -9.84 -18.57 -3.93
N ALA A 145 -9.31 -19.73 -4.28
CA ALA A 145 -8.66 -20.62 -3.32
C ALA A 145 -7.16 -20.28 -3.22
N VAL A 146 -6.64 -20.34 -1.99
CA VAL A 146 -5.23 -20.18 -1.68
C VAL A 146 -4.49 -21.47 -2.02
N GLY A 147 -3.63 -21.42 -3.04
CA GLY A 147 -2.87 -22.58 -3.53
C GLY A 147 -1.54 -22.78 -2.81
N ALA A 148 -0.81 -21.69 -2.58
CA ALA A 148 0.48 -21.68 -1.88
C ALA A 148 0.63 -20.40 -1.06
N VAL A 149 1.38 -20.50 0.04
CA VAL A 149 1.73 -19.39 0.92
C VAL A 149 3.22 -19.48 1.21
N ALA A 150 3.94 -18.40 0.95
CA ALA A 150 5.34 -18.25 1.32
C ALA A 150 5.50 -16.99 2.19
N PRO A 151 5.93 -17.09 3.45
CA PRO A 151 6.32 -15.93 4.25
C PRO A 151 7.45 -15.17 3.56
N LEU A 152 7.39 -13.83 3.63
CA LEU A 152 8.47 -12.96 3.19
C LEU A 152 9.28 -12.55 4.42
N ASP A 153 10.60 -12.66 4.33
CA ASP A 153 11.51 -12.51 5.47
C ASP A 153 11.46 -11.12 6.11
N GLY A 154 11.53 -11.10 7.44
CA GLY A 154 11.67 -9.88 8.22
C GLY A 154 10.35 -9.34 8.76
N ASP A 155 10.49 -8.29 9.55
CA ASP A 155 9.41 -7.67 10.31
C ASP A 155 9.45 -6.13 10.20
N HIS A 156 10.28 -5.66 9.27
CA HIS A 156 10.43 -4.27 8.86
C HIS A 156 9.99 -4.16 7.41
N HIS A 157 8.81 -3.58 7.19
CA HIS A 157 8.22 -3.44 5.87
C HIS A 157 7.94 -1.98 5.53
N VAL A 158 8.06 -1.64 4.25
CA VAL A 158 7.58 -0.37 3.69
C VAL A 158 6.65 -0.71 2.53
N ALA A 159 5.40 -0.29 2.62
CA ALA A 159 4.43 -0.41 1.53
C ALA A 159 4.36 0.92 0.77
N CYS A 160 4.42 0.88 -0.56
CA CYS A 160 4.24 2.04 -1.43
C CYS A 160 3.05 1.81 -2.35
N HIS A 161 2.11 2.74 -2.29
CA HIS A 161 0.83 2.68 -3.01
C HIS A 161 0.77 3.72 -4.11
N ASP A 162 0.24 3.35 -5.28
CA ASP A 162 -0.07 4.30 -6.33
C ASP A 162 -1.24 5.19 -5.89
N GLU A 163 -1.05 6.52 -5.98
CA GLU A 163 -2.10 7.48 -5.67
C GLU A 163 -2.69 8.08 -6.96
N PRO A 164 -4.01 8.33 -7.00
CA PRO A 164 -4.64 9.06 -8.09
C PRO A 164 -3.98 10.43 -8.33
N TYR A 165 -3.29 10.55 -9.47
CA TYR A 165 -2.60 11.78 -9.89
C TYR A 165 -2.36 11.75 -11.40
N PRO A 166 -2.16 12.88 -12.11
CA PRO A 166 -2.05 12.89 -13.58
C PRO A 166 -0.85 12.10 -14.13
N TYR A 167 0.15 11.86 -13.29
CA TYR A 167 1.28 10.97 -13.53
C TYR A 167 1.50 10.12 -12.26
N ALA A 168 2.39 9.12 -12.33
CA ALA A 168 2.60 8.19 -11.23
C ALA A 168 3.14 8.91 -9.99
N VAL A 169 2.40 8.78 -8.89
CA VAL A 169 2.78 9.25 -7.55
C VAL A 169 2.60 8.10 -6.60
N PHE A 170 3.59 7.89 -5.75
CA PHE A 170 3.59 6.79 -4.79
C PHE A 170 3.55 7.36 -3.37
N ARG A 171 2.56 6.96 -2.58
CA ARG A 171 2.55 7.20 -1.13
C ARG A 171 3.08 5.95 -0.44
N CYS A 172 4.24 6.09 0.18
CA CYS A 172 4.87 5.05 0.97
C CYS A 172 4.57 5.24 2.44
N HIS A 173 4.41 4.14 3.17
CA HIS A 173 4.31 4.15 4.62
C HIS A 173 4.92 2.91 5.26
N LYS A 174 5.23 3.04 6.55
CA LYS A 174 5.69 1.98 7.44
C LYS A 174 4.87 2.03 8.73
N ILE A 175 4.38 0.88 9.14
CA ILE A 175 3.69 0.70 10.43
C ILE A 175 4.64 -0.06 11.37
N GLY A 176 5.21 0.70 12.32
CA GLY A 176 5.97 0.18 13.48
C GLY A 176 7.12 -0.79 13.18
N LEU A 177 7.72 -1.34 14.24
CA LEU A 177 8.63 -2.49 14.18
C LEU A 177 7.89 -3.72 14.66
N SER A 178 8.03 -4.85 13.96
CA SER A 178 7.39 -6.12 14.36
C SER A 178 5.85 -6.09 14.36
N MET A 179 5.25 -5.04 13.78
CA MET A 179 3.80 -4.84 13.69
C MET A 179 3.21 -5.41 12.41
N THR A 180 4.03 -6.00 11.55
CA THR A 180 3.60 -6.49 10.24
C THR A 180 4.19 -7.84 9.88
N ARG A 181 3.45 -8.61 9.07
CA ARG A 181 3.92 -9.83 8.39
C ARG A 181 3.57 -9.80 6.93
N ALA A 182 4.49 -10.23 6.09
CA ALA A 182 4.34 -10.21 4.64
C ALA A 182 4.36 -11.62 4.06
N TYR A 183 3.58 -11.83 2.99
CA TYR A 183 3.45 -13.12 2.34
C TYR A 183 3.39 -12.98 0.82
N ALA A 184 3.93 -13.96 0.10
CA ALA A 184 3.57 -14.23 -1.28
C ALA A 184 2.52 -15.35 -1.29
N VAL A 185 1.36 -15.09 -1.90
CA VAL A 185 0.21 -15.99 -1.89
C VAL A 185 -0.22 -16.30 -3.32
N SER A 186 -0.29 -17.58 -3.68
CA SER A 186 -0.92 -18.00 -4.92
C SER A 186 -2.45 -18.07 -4.75
N LEU A 187 -3.17 -17.47 -5.69
CA LEU A 187 -4.63 -17.50 -5.78
C LEU A 187 -5.09 -18.12 -7.09
N ARG A 188 -6.00 -19.10 -6.99
CA ARG A 188 -6.65 -19.74 -8.13
C ARG A 188 -8.16 -19.52 -8.09
N GLY A 189 -8.71 -18.90 -9.14
CA GLY A 189 -10.14 -18.67 -9.27
C GLY A 189 -10.91 -20.00 -9.34
N LEU A 190 -11.94 -20.16 -8.51
CA LEU A 190 -12.75 -21.38 -8.48
C LEU A 190 -13.73 -21.49 -9.65
N ARG A 191 -14.00 -20.39 -10.36
CA ARG A 191 -14.80 -20.38 -11.60
C ARG A 191 -13.93 -20.31 -12.86
N GLY A 192 -12.64 -20.60 -12.72
CA GLY A 192 -11.64 -20.52 -13.78
C GLY A 192 -10.88 -19.19 -13.81
N GLY A 193 -9.90 -19.13 -14.71
CA GLY A 193 -8.95 -18.02 -14.83
C GLY A 193 -7.51 -18.46 -14.53
N GLN A 194 -6.57 -17.54 -14.77
CA GLN A 194 -5.16 -17.75 -14.50
C GLN A 194 -4.90 -17.73 -12.98
N GLU A 195 -3.99 -18.60 -12.53
CA GLU A 195 -3.42 -18.51 -11.19
C GLU A 195 -2.51 -17.28 -11.08
N VAL A 196 -2.68 -16.49 -10.04
CA VAL A 196 -1.89 -15.28 -9.80
C VAL A 196 -1.14 -15.37 -8.49
N THR A 197 0.03 -14.75 -8.43
CA THR A 197 0.76 -14.56 -7.17
C THR A 197 0.52 -13.15 -6.67
N MET A 198 0.05 -13.01 -5.44
CA MET A 198 -0.24 -11.75 -4.78
C MET A 198 0.75 -11.52 -3.65
N ALA A 199 1.26 -10.30 -3.54
CA ALA A 199 1.90 -9.86 -2.31
C ALA A 199 0.80 -9.49 -1.30
N VAL A 200 0.96 -9.94 -0.06
CA VAL A 200 0.05 -9.68 1.07
C VAL A 200 0.86 -9.06 2.20
N ILE A 201 0.27 -8.08 2.86
CA ILE A 201 0.78 -7.53 4.12
C ILE A 201 -0.34 -7.63 5.16
N CYS A 202 0.04 -8.05 6.36
CA CYS A 202 -0.82 -8.14 7.53
C CYS A 202 -0.32 -7.17 8.59
N HIS A 203 -1.23 -6.38 9.14
CA HIS A 203 -1.00 -5.52 10.30
C HIS A 203 -1.46 -6.27 11.54
N LEU A 204 -0.51 -6.58 12.43
CA LEU A 204 -0.75 -7.46 13.57
C LEU A 204 -1.40 -6.74 14.76
N ASP A 205 -1.19 -5.44 14.86
CA ASP A 205 -1.82 -4.57 15.85
C ASP A 205 -2.39 -3.35 15.14
N THR A 206 -3.69 -3.18 15.31
CA THR A 206 -4.49 -2.12 14.70
C THR A 206 -5.07 -1.18 15.75
N SER A 207 -4.60 -1.24 16.99
CA SER A 207 -5.18 -0.51 18.13
C SER A 207 -5.18 1.01 17.93
N ASP A 208 -4.13 1.53 17.26
CA ASP A 208 -3.99 2.97 16.98
C ASP A 208 -4.64 3.41 15.66
N TRP A 209 -5.26 2.48 14.93
CA TRP A 209 -5.90 2.82 13.65
C TRP A 209 -7.14 3.66 13.86
N ASN A 210 -7.41 4.54 12.90
CA ASN A 210 -8.66 5.30 12.87
C ASN A 210 -9.85 4.33 12.91
N PRO A 211 -10.79 4.43 13.89
CA PRO A 211 -11.95 3.55 13.95
C PRO A 211 -12.84 3.60 12.70
N ALA A 212 -12.78 4.68 11.93
CA ALA A 212 -13.46 4.82 10.65
C ALA A 212 -12.69 4.22 9.46
N TYR A 213 -11.57 3.51 9.71
CA TYR A 213 -10.79 2.89 8.64
C TYR A 213 -11.62 1.79 7.95
N PRO A 214 -11.69 1.75 6.62
CA PRO A 214 -12.64 0.88 5.89
C PRO A 214 -12.53 -0.61 6.19
N ALA A 215 -11.34 -1.08 6.59
CA ALA A 215 -11.14 -2.48 6.97
C ALA A 215 -12.07 -2.92 8.12
N PHE A 216 -12.34 -2.04 9.09
CA PHE A 216 -13.19 -2.35 10.24
C PHE A 216 -14.65 -2.53 9.85
N GLU A 217 -15.13 -1.75 8.89
CA GLU A 217 -16.47 -1.94 8.32
C GLU A 217 -16.56 -3.27 7.56
N MET A 218 -15.57 -3.57 6.70
CA MET A 218 -15.57 -4.77 5.87
C MET A 218 -15.39 -6.07 6.68
N LEU A 219 -14.60 -6.02 7.75
CA LEU A 219 -14.29 -7.18 8.60
C LEU A 219 -15.20 -7.28 9.82
N HIS A 220 -16.08 -6.28 10.04
CA HIS A 220 -16.93 -6.19 11.21
C HIS A 220 -16.14 -6.24 12.54
N THR A 221 -15.01 -5.54 12.58
CA THR A 221 -14.11 -5.45 13.73
C THR A 221 -13.87 -4.00 14.14
N LYS A 222 -13.10 -3.76 15.21
CA LYS A 222 -12.67 -2.45 15.68
C LYS A 222 -11.14 -2.42 15.86
N PRO A 223 -10.54 -1.22 16.02
CA PRO A 223 -9.13 -1.10 16.37
C PRO A 223 -8.74 -2.01 17.55
N GLY A 224 -7.71 -2.83 17.34
CA GLY A 224 -7.15 -3.73 18.36
C GLY A 224 -7.87 -5.08 18.52
N ASP A 225 -9.02 -5.31 17.88
CA ASP A 225 -9.74 -6.59 17.98
C ASP A 225 -8.98 -7.74 17.31
N SER A 226 -8.32 -7.47 16.17
CA SER A 226 -7.64 -8.49 15.37
C SER A 226 -6.63 -7.90 14.40
N SER A 227 -5.83 -8.78 13.79
CA SER A 227 -4.98 -8.42 12.67
C SER A 227 -5.81 -8.16 11.40
N VAL A 228 -5.35 -7.19 10.60
CA VAL A 228 -5.93 -6.83 9.31
C VAL A 228 -4.91 -7.10 8.22
N CYS A 229 -5.23 -8.00 7.30
CA CYS A 229 -4.44 -8.26 6.11
C CYS A 229 -5.09 -7.64 4.88
N HIS A 230 -4.26 -7.30 3.89
CA HIS A 230 -4.75 -6.96 2.58
C HIS A 230 -3.77 -7.39 1.48
N PHE A 231 -4.32 -7.57 0.28
CA PHE A 231 -3.51 -7.73 -0.92
C PHE A 231 -2.88 -6.40 -1.32
N MET A 232 -1.67 -6.45 -1.86
CA MET A 232 -1.06 -5.32 -2.56
C MET A 232 -1.69 -5.23 -3.95
N PRO A 233 -2.35 -4.13 -4.33
CA PRO A 233 -2.93 -3.98 -5.65
C PRO A 233 -1.88 -3.95 -6.77
N TYR A 234 -2.33 -3.96 -8.01
CA TYR A 234 -1.46 -3.81 -9.18
C TYR A 234 -0.54 -2.58 -9.03
N ALA A 235 0.74 -2.70 -9.41
CA ALA A 235 1.74 -1.63 -9.35
C ALA A 235 2.00 -1.02 -7.95
N ASN A 236 1.50 -1.64 -6.88
CA ASN A 236 1.89 -1.32 -5.51
C ASN A 236 3.10 -2.19 -5.15
N LEU A 237 4.01 -1.64 -4.34
CA LEU A 237 5.27 -2.28 -4.01
C LEU A 237 5.39 -2.50 -2.51
N LEU A 238 5.84 -3.68 -2.12
CA LEU A 238 6.16 -4.01 -0.75
C LEU A 238 7.66 -4.26 -0.64
N PHE A 239 8.34 -3.46 0.17
CA PHE A 239 9.75 -3.61 0.47
C PHE A 239 9.91 -4.21 1.86
N GLY A 240 10.92 -5.05 2.04
CA GLY A 240 11.32 -5.53 3.36
C GLY A 240 12.80 -5.83 3.45
N VAL A 241 13.30 -6.05 4.67
CA VAL A 241 14.69 -6.44 4.91
C VAL A 241 14.72 -7.81 5.57
N LYS A 242 15.52 -8.72 5.00
CA LYS A 242 15.79 -10.02 5.62
C LYS A 242 16.34 -9.83 7.02
N ALA A 243 15.80 -10.61 7.97
CA ALA A 243 16.36 -10.72 9.30
C ALA A 243 17.86 -11.05 9.21
N ALA A 244 18.68 -10.43 10.07
CA ALA A 244 20.07 -10.82 10.16
C ALA A 244 20.11 -12.29 10.61
N SER A 245 20.88 -13.14 9.92
CA SER A 245 21.17 -14.47 10.42
C SER A 245 21.90 -14.30 11.75
N THR A 246 21.25 -14.68 12.84
CA THR A 246 21.95 -14.92 14.10
C THR A 246 22.96 -16.02 13.81
N MET A 247 24.26 -15.67 13.78
CA MET A 247 25.29 -16.67 13.95
C MET A 247 25.00 -17.31 15.29
N ALA A 248 24.49 -18.54 15.28
CA ALA A 248 24.47 -19.37 16.47
C ALA A 248 25.94 -19.59 16.84
N SER A 249 26.41 -18.89 17.86
CA SER A 249 27.65 -19.25 18.52
C SER A 249 27.43 -20.64 19.15
N PHE A 250 28.08 -21.65 18.59
CA PHE A 250 28.23 -22.96 19.21
C PHE A 250 29.37 -22.92 20.25
#